data_AF-A0A7G2CDL3-F1
#
_entry.id   AF-A0A7G2CDL3-F1
#
_cell.length_a   1.000
_cell.length_b   1.000
_cell.length_c   1.000
_cell.angle_alpha   90.00
_cell.angle_beta   90.00
_cell.angle_gamma   90.00
#
_symmetry.space_group_name_H-M   'P 1'
#
loop_
_entity.id
_entity.type
_entity.pdbx_description
1 polymer ?
#
loop_
_entity_poly.entity_id
_entity_poly.type
_entity_poly.pdbx_seq_one_letter_code
_entity_poly.pdbx_strand_id
1 'polypeptide(L)'
;MGHYLTLFASNTSGNPLLQFVCGGTRIQVGCVVDDENVREAYGCHFHGYEESPEASHGLMLGWYVNREKIDTLRVLSLCRLANSLHKHTVLVDEVHKKCILLKYSADL
;
A
#
# COMPACT_ATOMS: atom_id res chain seq x y z
N MET A 1 -10.60 -8.45 -16.20
CA MET A 1 -9.97 -9.72 -15.78
C MET A 1 -9.26 -9.46 -14.46
N GLY A 2 -9.67 -10.12 -13.38
CA GLY A 2 -9.03 -9.95 -12.06
C GLY A 2 -7.72 -10.72 -12.03
N HIS A 3 -6.59 -10.02 -12.00
CA HIS A 3 -5.28 -10.62 -11.86
C HIS A 3 -5.00 -10.83 -10.37
N TYR A 4 -4.91 -12.09 -9.93
CA TYR A 4 -4.56 -12.43 -8.56
C TYR A 4 -3.03 -12.44 -8.39
N LEU A 5 -2.59 -12.02 -7.21
CA LEU A 5 -1.20 -11.69 -6.92
C LEU A 5 -0.64 -12.51 -5.74
N THR A 6 0.65 -12.80 -5.77
CA THR A 6 1.42 -13.49 -4.72
C THR A 6 2.34 -12.50 -3.99
N LEU A 7 2.16 -12.31 -2.68
CA LEU A 7 3.11 -11.64 -1.78
C LEU A 7 4.26 -12.61 -1.48
N PHE A 8 5.48 -12.18 -1.73
CA PHE A 8 6.67 -12.78 -1.13
C PHE A 8 7.15 -11.84 -0.02
N ALA A 9 6.91 -12.21 1.23
CA ALA A 9 7.66 -11.67 2.35
C ALA A 9 8.82 -12.65 2.60
N SER A 10 9.90 -12.56 1.81
CA SER A 10 11.09 -13.37 2.05
C SER A 10 12.00 -12.64 3.03
N ASN A 11 12.04 -13.15 4.26
CA ASN A 11 12.94 -12.68 5.30
C ASN A 11 14.32 -13.32 5.11
N THR A 12 15.22 -12.64 4.42
CA THR A 12 16.65 -12.99 4.41
C THR A 12 17.50 -11.72 4.40
N SER A 13 18.24 -11.52 5.49
CA SER A 13 19.27 -10.51 5.78
C SER A 13 18.86 -9.04 5.97
N GLY A 14 18.67 -8.66 7.23
CA GLY A 14 19.15 -7.39 7.80
C GLY A 14 18.39 -6.09 7.52
N ASN A 15 17.52 -6.03 6.51
CA ASN A 15 16.58 -4.92 6.31
C ASN A 15 15.34 -5.46 5.57
N PRO A 16 14.12 -5.39 6.14
CA PRO A 16 12.95 -5.98 5.52
C PRO A 16 12.47 -5.10 4.36
N LEU A 17 13.04 -5.29 3.16
CA LEU A 17 12.46 -4.75 1.94
C LEU A 17 11.18 -5.52 1.61
N LEU A 18 10.03 -4.95 1.98
CA LEU A 18 8.72 -5.45 1.57
C LEU A 18 8.53 -5.12 0.09
N GLN A 19 8.26 -6.15 -0.72
CA GLN A 19 8.09 -5.99 -2.15
C GLN A 19 6.62 -6.22 -2.53
N PHE A 20 6.03 -5.20 -3.14
CA PHE A 20 4.70 -5.28 -3.74
C PHE A 20 4.86 -5.31 -5.25
N VAL A 21 4.44 -6.40 -5.89
CA VAL A 21 4.45 -6.51 -7.36
C VAL A 21 3.02 -6.50 -7.82
N CYS A 22 2.62 -5.73 -8.81
CA CYS A 22 1.27 -5.82 -9.39
C CYS A 22 1.28 -5.37 -10.86
N GLY A 23 0.84 -6.25 -11.76
CA GLY A 23 0.71 -5.92 -13.19
C GLY A 23 1.99 -5.38 -13.84
N GLY A 24 3.16 -5.91 -13.45
CA GLY A 24 4.47 -5.45 -13.93
C GLY A 24 5.05 -4.24 -13.17
N THR A 25 4.27 -3.58 -12.31
CA THR A 25 4.77 -2.56 -11.39
C THR A 25 5.38 -3.24 -10.16
N ARG A 26 6.59 -2.84 -9.76
CA ARG A 26 7.25 -3.31 -8.54
C ARG A 26 7.50 -2.11 -7.65
N ILE A 27 7.03 -2.18 -6.40
CA ILE A 27 7.27 -1.19 -5.37
C ILE A 27 8.09 -1.87 -4.27
N GLN A 28 9.25 -1.30 -3.97
CA GLN A 28 10.11 -1.73 -2.87
C GLN A 28 9.93 -0.78 -1.70
N VAL A 29 9.82 -1.34 -0.50
CA VAL A 29 9.48 -0.59 0.71
C VAL A 29 10.44 -1.03 1.80
N GLY A 30 11.29 -0.12 2.29
CA GLY A 30 12.19 -0.39 3.41
C GLY A 30 11.50 -0.25 4.78
N CYS A 31 10.41 0.51 4.85
CA CYS A 31 9.68 0.71 6.11
C CYS A 31 8.17 0.83 5.90
N VAL A 32 7.39 0.20 6.79
CA VAL A 32 5.94 0.35 6.86
C VAL A 32 5.58 0.83 8.25
N VAL A 33 4.82 1.93 8.31
CA VAL A 33 4.22 2.43 9.55
C VAL A 33 2.74 2.07 9.54
N ASP A 34 2.30 1.38 10.59
CA ASP A 34 0.94 0.88 10.81
C ASP A 34 0.53 1.27 12.24
N ASP A 35 0.17 2.55 12.41
CA ASP A 35 -0.17 3.15 13.70
C ASP A 35 -1.37 4.10 13.58
N GLU A 36 -1.84 4.62 14.73
CA GLU A 36 -3.01 5.50 14.76
C GLU A 36 -2.76 6.84 14.07
N ASN A 37 -1.53 7.36 14.10
CA ASN A 37 -1.18 8.61 13.41
C ASN A 37 -1.40 8.48 11.90
N VAL A 38 -1.06 7.32 11.31
CA VAL A 38 -1.34 7.03 9.90
C VAL A 38 -2.84 6.94 9.64
N ARG A 39 -3.61 6.30 10.53
CA ARG A 39 -5.07 6.21 10.41
C ARG A 39 -5.72 7.58 10.43
N GLU A 40 -5.29 8.45 11.33
CA GLU A 40 -5.81 9.82 11.45
C GLU A 40 -5.40 10.71 10.27
N ALA A 41 -4.14 10.66 9.85
CA ALA A 41 -3.62 11.53 8.81
C ALA A 41 -4.12 11.15 7.40
N TYR A 42 -4.24 9.85 7.12
CA TYR A 42 -4.49 9.35 5.76
C TYR A 42 -5.75 8.51 5.62
N GLY A 43 -6.44 8.17 6.71
CA GLY A 43 -7.62 7.30 6.67
C GLY A 43 -7.31 5.88 6.16
N CYS A 44 -6.07 5.42 6.33
CA CYS A 44 -5.62 4.10 5.89
C CYS A 44 -4.93 3.34 7.03
N HIS A 45 -4.71 2.03 6.86
CA HIS A 45 -4.06 1.23 7.90
C HIS A 45 -2.56 1.46 7.97
N PHE A 46 -1.90 1.60 6.81
CA PHE A 46 -0.45 1.73 6.79
C PHE A 46 0.07 2.69 5.72
N HIS A 47 1.27 3.22 5.96
CA HIS A 47 2.02 4.06 5.04
C HIS A 47 3.38 3.40 4.78
N GLY A 48 3.68 3.10 3.51
CA GLY A 48 4.96 2.52 3.10
C GLY A 48 5.95 3.57 2.62
N TYR A 49 7.21 3.43 3.03
CA TYR A 49 8.34 4.31 2.76
C TYR A 49 9.48 3.55 2.09
N GLU A 50 10.27 4.25 1.27
CA GLU A 50 11.46 3.65 0.65
C GLU A 50 12.50 3.26 1.70
N GLU A 51 12.74 4.15 2.67
CA GLU A 51 13.70 3.94 3.76
C GLU A 51 13.05 4.15 5.13
N SER A 52 12.60 5.37 5.42
CA SER A 52 11.93 5.72 6.69
C SER A 52 10.99 6.93 6.51
N PRO A 53 10.14 7.22 7.51
CA PRO A 53 9.30 8.44 7.54
C PRO A 53 10.10 9.75 7.56
N GLU A 54 11.29 9.75 8.14
CA GLU A 54 12.16 10.93 8.26
C GLU A 54 12.98 11.16 6.98
N ALA A 55 13.29 10.08 6.25
CA ALA A 55 14.15 10.11 5.08
C ALA A 55 13.39 10.19 3.75
N SER A 56 12.10 9.83 3.70
CA SER A 56 11.34 9.76 2.45
C SER A 56 9.89 10.24 2.59
N HIS A 57 9.33 10.78 1.51
CA HIS A 57 7.95 11.27 1.48
C HIS A 57 6.88 10.17 1.49
N GLY A 58 7.27 8.89 1.43
CA GLY A 58 6.37 7.75 1.38
C GLY A 58 5.85 7.43 -0.02
N LEU A 59 5.77 6.14 -0.32
CA LEU A 59 5.51 5.56 -1.63
C LEU A 59 4.06 5.07 -1.80
N MET A 60 3.41 4.64 -0.72
CA MET A 60 2.08 4.05 -0.80
C MET A 60 1.24 4.24 0.45
N LEU A 61 -0.07 4.29 0.26
CA LEU A 61 -1.07 4.18 1.30
C LEU A 61 -1.79 2.84 1.20
N GLY A 62 -2.02 2.22 2.35
CA GLY A 62 -2.30 0.80 2.44
C GLY A 62 -3.51 0.45 3.29
N TRP A 63 -4.26 -0.57 2.88
CA TRP A 63 -5.38 -1.10 3.64
C TRP A 63 -5.31 -2.63 3.76
N TYR A 64 -5.48 -3.15 4.96
CA TYR A 64 -5.56 -4.59 5.24
C TYR A 64 -7.00 -5.08 5.19
N VAL A 65 -7.38 -5.79 4.12
CA VAL A 65 -8.77 -6.27 3.90
C VAL A 65 -9.17 -7.39 4.86
N ASN A 66 -8.18 -8.07 5.44
CA ASN A 66 -8.38 -9.09 6.48
C ASN A 66 -8.65 -8.49 7.88
N ARG A 67 -8.28 -7.22 8.12
CA ARG A 67 -8.52 -6.55 9.41
C ARG A 67 -9.84 -5.81 9.45
N GLU A 68 -10.14 -5.09 8.37
CA GLU A 68 -11.39 -4.33 8.24
C GLU A 68 -11.85 -4.39 6.78
N LYS A 69 -13.14 -4.65 6.55
CA LYS A 69 -13.70 -4.59 5.20
C LYS A 69 -13.68 -3.14 4.74
N ILE A 70 -13.19 -2.90 3.52
CA ILE A 70 -13.23 -1.58 2.89
C ILE A 70 -14.41 -1.51 1.93
N ASP A 71 -15.23 -0.47 2.05
CA ASP A 71 -16.29 -0.18 1.09
C ASP A 71 -15.75 0.60 -0.13
N THR A 72 -16.55 0.67 -1.19
CA THR A 72 -16.17 1.34 -2.44
C THR A 72 -15.85 2.82 -2.24
N LEU A 73 -16.57 3.53 -1.36
CA LEU A 73 -16.35 4.96 -1.14
C LEU A 73 -15.01 5.21 -0.45
N ARG A 74 -14.66 4.39 0.55
CA ARG A 74 -13.35 4.42 1.20
C ARG A 74 -12.23 4.07 0.24
N VAL A 75 -12.41 3.06 -0.63
CA VAL A 75 -11.44 2.75 -1.69
C VAL A 75 -11.20 3.97 -2.59
N LEU A 76 -12.28 4.61 -3.07
CA LEU A 76 -12.18 5.78 -3.94
C LEU A 76 -11.53 6.98 -3.24
N SER A 77 -11.89 7.21 -1.97
CA SER A 77 -11.32 8.29 -1.15
C SER A 77 -9.82 8.09 -0.94
N LEU A 78 -9.40 6.85 -0.63
CA LEU A 78 -8.00 6.48 -0.48
C LEU A 78 -7.23 6.64 -1.80
N CYS A 79 -7.80 6.20 -2.92
CA CYS A 79 -7.20 6.35 -4.25
C CYS A 79 -7.01 7.83 -4.62
N ARG A 80 -8.03 8.67 -4.35
CA ARG A 80 -7.96 10.11 -4.62
C ARG A 80 -6.90 10.80 -3.75
N LEU A 81 -6.85 10.46 -2.46
CA LEU A 81 -5.84 10.99 -1.55
C LEU A 81 -4.43 10.58 -1.98
N ALA A 82 -4.21 9.28 -2.22
CA ALA A 82 -2.92 8.78 -2.69
C ALA A 82 -2.49 9.47 -3.99
N ASN A 83 -3.42 9.67 -4.94
CA ASN A 83 -3.12 10.39 -6.18
C ASN A 83 -2.68 11.84 -5.94
N SER A 84 -3.34 12.56 -5.01
CA SER A 84 -2.94 13.94 -4.67
C SER A 84 -1.56 14.04 -4.01
N LEU A 85 -1.11 12.95 -3.38
CA LEU A 85 0.19 12.85 -2.72
C LEU A 85 1.25 12.14 -3.59
N HIS A 86 0.92 11.86 -4.85
CA HIS A 86 1.75 11.08 -5.79
C HIS A 86 2.19 9.71 -5.22
N LYS A 87 1.27 9.02 -4.53
CA LYS A 87 1.48 7.70 -3.92
C LYS A 87 0.65 6.63 -4.59
N HIS A 88 1.05 5.39 -4.37
CA HIS A 88 0.28 4.22 -4.74
C HIS A 88 -0.80 3.88 -3.70
N THR A 89 -1.91 3.29 -4.12
CA THR A 89 -2.87 2.68 -3.20
C THR A 89 -2.74 1.17 -3.25
N VAL A 90 -2.60 0.52 -2.09
CA VAL A 90 -2.45 -0.94 -2.00
C VAL A 90 -3.48 -1.53 -1.06
N LEU A 91 -4.25 -2.50 -1.54
CA LEU A 91 -5.11 -3.34 -0.71
C LEU A 91 -4.39 -4.66 -0.47
N VAL A 92 -4.17 -5.03 0.79
CA VAL A 92 -3.41 -6.21 1.18
C VAL A 92 -4.32 -7.20 1.89
N ASP A 93 -4.27 -8.45 1.44
CA ASP A 93 -4.76 -9.62 2.15
C ASP A 93 -3.55 -10.35 2.74
N GLU A 94 -3.25 -10.08 4.02
CA GLU A 94 -2.07 -10.64 4.70
C GLU A 94 -2.17 -12.15 4.89
N VAL A 95 -3.40 -12.67 4.98
CA VAL A 95 -3.70 -14.09 5.23
C VAL A 95 -3.38 -14.89 3.97
N HIS A 96 -3.90 -14.46 2.83
CA HIS A 96 -3.70 -15.15 1.56
C HIS A 96 -2.45 -14.71 0.81
N LYS A 97 -1.67 -13.78 1.40
CA LYS A 97 -0.50 -13.19 0.75
C LYS A 97 -0.86 -12.67 -0.64
N LYS A 98 -1.91 -11.85 -0.73
CA LYS A 98 -2.33 -11.19 -1.97
C LYS A 98 -2.36 -9.68 -1.78
N CYS A 99 -2.12 -8.94 -2.84
CA CYS A 99 -2.47 -7.52 -2.84
C CYS A 99 -3.00 -7.07 -4.20
N ILE A 100 -3.68 -5.93 -4.17
CA ILE A 100 -4.17 -5.22 -5.33
C ILE A 100 -3.54 -3.83 -5.29
N LEU A 101 -2.78 -3.50 -6.32
CA LEU A 101 -2.29 -2.14 -6.54
C LEU A 101 -3.33 -1.39 -7.36
N LEU A 102 -3.81 -0.28 -6.82
CA LEU A 102 -4.71 0.63 -7.49
C LEU A 102 -3.93 1.87 -7.93
N LYS A 103 -4.07 2.21 -9.20
CA LYS A 103 -3.58 3.48 -9.76
C LYS A 103 -4.79 4.26 -10.22
N TYR A 104 -4.96 5.45 -9.67
CA TYR A 104 -5.94 6.40 -10.16
C TYR A 104 -5.27 7.28 -11.20
N SER A 105 -5.74 7.24 -12.46
CA SER A 105 -5.43 8.25 -13.46
C SER A 105 -6.72 8.98 -13.80
N ALA A 106 -6.68 10.31 -13.73
CA ALA A 106 -7.68 11.15 -14.37
C ALA A 106 -7.15 11.45 -15.77
N ASP A 107 -7.32 10.49 -16.68
CA ASP A 107 -7.07 10.76 -18.10
C ASP A 107 -8.32 11.49 -18.62
N LEU A 108 -8.15 12.78 -18.95
CA LEU A 108 -9.12 13.59 -19.68
C LEU A 108 -9.00 13.34 -21.18
#